data_AF-A0A318AX76-F1
#
_entry.id   AF-A0A318AX76-F1
#
_cell.length_a   1.000
_cell.length_b   1.000
_cell.length_c   1.000
_cell.angle_alpha   90.00
_cell.angle_beta   90.00
_cell.angle_gamma   90.00
#
_symmetry.space_group_name_H-M   'P 1'
#
loop_
_entity.id
_entity.type
_entity.pdbx_description
1 polymer ?
#
loop_
_entity_poly.entity_id
_entity_poly.type
_entity_poly.pdbx_seq_one_letter_code
_entity_poly.pdbx_strand_id
1 'polypeptide(L)'
;MRTTVILLAAASLAAVAAPALAAERLTDSQFVRANRCLGLTEAKALGETDAAPLKALIKAQRQGRHISIEDRADAARLSAKREASRAEGDAKSALVGERDGDCKSLAQS
;
A
#
# COMPACT_ATOMS: atom_id res chain seq x y z
N MET A 1 -34.23 -23.70 -29.46
CA MET A 1 -32.82 -23.79 -29.04
C MET A 1 -32.68 -22.94 -27.79
N ARG A 2 -32.31 -23.56 -26.66
CA ARG A 2 -32.31 -22.96 -25.33
C ARG A 2 -31.04 -22.12 -25.15
N THR A 3 -31.18 -20.82 -24.97
CA THR A 3 -30.08 -19.92 -24.65
C THR A 3 -29.80 -20.00 -23.15
N THR A 4 -28.65 -20.56 -22.82
CA THR A 4 -28.16 -20.76 -21.46
C THR A 4 -27.70 -19.42 -20.87
N VAL A 5 -28.29 -19.01 -19.76
CA VAL A 5 -27.85 -17.86 -18.96
C VAL A 5 -26.60 -18.28 -18.17
N ILE A 6 -25.47 -17.62 -18.42
CA ILE A 6 -24.25 -17.80 -17.61
C ILE A 6 -24.36 -16.88 -16.40
N LEU A 7 -24.65 -17.47 -15.24
CA LEU A 7 -24.51 -16.83 -13.94
C LEU A 7 -23.00 -16.70 -13.63
N LEU A 8 -22.45 -15.49 -13.76
CA LEU A 8 -21.16 -15.18 -13.15
C LEU A 8 -21.36 -15.13 -11.64
N ALA A 9 -20.82 -16.15 -10.96
CA ALA A 9 -20.70 -16.16 -9.50
C ALA A 9 -19.79 -15.00 -9.07
N ALA A 10 -20.36 -13.99 -8.43
CA ALA A 10 -19.59 -13.01 -7.68
C ALA A 10 -18.94 -13.76 -6.50
N ALA A 11 -17.64 -14.01 -6.59
CA ALA A 11 -16.85 -14.47 -5.46
C ALA A 11 -16.79 -13.34 -4.43
N SER A 12 -17.74 -13.33 -3.50
CA SER A 12 -17.65 -12.54 -2.29
C SER A 12 -16.51 -13.09 -1.45
N LEU A 13 -15.33 -12.46 -1.53
CA LEU A 13 -14.30 -12.66 -0.51
C LEU A 13 -14.88 -12.20 0.82
N ALA A 14 -15.25 -13.16 1.67
CA ALA A 14 -15.60 -12.89 3.04
C ALA A 14 -14.38 -12.25 3.71
N ALA A 15 -14.49 -10.96 4.01
CA ALA A 15 -13.54 -10.25 4.86
C ALA A 15 -13.70 -10.80 6.28
N VAL A 16 -12.92 -11.80 6.63
CA VAL A 16 -12.67 -12.16 8.02
C VAL A 16 -11.90 -11.01 8.65
N ALA A 17 -12.60 -10.15 9.37
CA ALA A 17 -11.99 -9.22 10.32
C ALA A 17 -11.37 -10.05 11.45
N ALA A 18 -10.11 -10.45 11.28
CA ALA A 18 -9.35 -11.08 12.33
C ALA A 18 -9.12 -10.06 13.46
N PRO A 19 -9.20 -10.49 14.73
CA PRO A 19 -8.84 -9.63 15.85
C PRO A 19 -7.37 -9.20 15.70
N ALA A 20 -7.03 -8.01 16.20
CA ALA A 20 -5.69 -7.44 16.23
C ALA A 20 -4.73 -8.30 17.07
N LEU A 21 -4.35 -9.45 16.54
CA LEU A 21 -3.14 -10.17 16.88
C LEU A 21 -1.98 -9.29 16.44
N ALA A 22 -0.90 -9.26 17.24
CA ALA A 22 0.32 -8.51 16.95
C ALA A 22 0.60 -8.47 15.44
N ALA A 23 0.57 -7.27 14.84
CA ALA A 23 0.63 -7.07 13.39
C ALA A 23 1.65 -8.03 12.79
N GLU A 24 1.16 -8.96 11.98
CA GLU A 24 1.99 -10.06 11.47
C GLU A 24 3.25 -9.48 10.82
N ARG A 25 4.39 -10.15 11.04
CA ARG A 25 5.67 -9.64 10.54
C ARG A 25 5.62 -9.54 9.03
N LEU A 26 5.74 -8.31 8.50
CA LEU A 26 5.78 -8.11 7.06
C LEU A 26 7.00 -8.83 6.49
N THR A 27 6.82 -9.50 5.36
CA THR A 27 7.93 -9.90 4.50
C THR A 27 8.72 -8.68 4.04
N ASP A 28 9.97 -8.87 3.61
CA ASP A 28 10.80 -7.75 3.15
C ASP A 28 10.19 -7.01 1.95
N SER A 29 9.52 -7.73 1.05
CA SER A 29 8.83 -7.11 -0.09
C SER A 29 7.63 -6.27 0.36
N GLN A 30 6.85 -6.76 1.34
CA GLN A 30 5.76 -6.00 1.94
C GLN A 30 6.27 -4.76 2.70
N PHE A 31 7.41 -4.86 3.39
CA PHE A 31 8.02 -3.72 4.08
C PHE A 31 8.49 -2.63 3.10
N VAL A 32 9.13 -3.01 1.99
CA VAL A 32 9.50 -2.08 0.92
C VAL A 32 8.24 -1.45 0.30
N ARG A 33 7.20 -2.24 0.05
CA ARG A 33 5.91 -1.74 -0.46
C ARG A 33 5.24 -0.76 0.51
N ALA A 34 5.23 -1.06 1.80
CA ALA A 34 4.69 -0.15 2.82
C ALA A 34 5.41 1.20 2.81
N ASN A 35 6.73 1.21 2.58
CA ASN A 35 7.49 2.45 2.43
C ASN A 35 7.19 3.19 1.13
N ARG A 36 6.96 2.49 0.00
CA ARG A 36 6.42 3.09 -1.23
C ARG A 36 5.09 3.80 -0.93
N CYS A 37 4.18 3.10 -0.25
CA CYS A 37 2.89 3.64 0.16
C CYS A 37 3.03 4.88 1.04
N LEU A 38 3.92 4.86 2.04
CA LEU A 38 4.21 6.03 2.85
C LEU A 38 4.69 7.21 1.98
N GLY A 39 5.48 6.95 0.95
CA GLY A 39 5.91 7.97 0.00
C GLY A 39 4.75 8.62 -0.76
N LEU A 40 3.81 7.81 -1.26
CA LEU A 40 2.61 8.31 -1.95
C LEU A 40 1.67 9.06 -1.01
N THR A 41 1.46 8.57 0.21
CA THR A 41 0.63 9.23 1.24
C THR A 41 1.21 10.58 1.67
N GLU A 42 2.54 10.69 1.77
CA GLU A 42 3.21 11.97 2.12
C GLU A 42 3.28 12.97 0.96
N ALA A 43 2.99 12.53 -0.27
CA ALA A 43 3.11 13.38 -1.45
C ALA A 43 1.92 14.33 -1.56
N LYS A 44 2.10 15.58 -1.13
CA LYS A 44 1.09 16.65 -1.24
C LYS A 44 0.53 16.83 -2.65
N ALA A 45 1.33 16.52 -3.67
CA ALA A 45 0.91 16.57 -5.08
C ALA A 45 -0.31 15.67 -5.37
N LEU A 46 -0.48 14.57 -4.62
CA LEU A 46 -1.62 13.65 -4.74
C LEU A 46 -2.79 14.01 -3.80
N GLY A 47 -2.69 15.10 -3.03
CA GLY A 47 -3.63 15.46 -1.98
C GLY A 47 -3.16 15.02 -0.58
N GLU A 48 -3.72 15.65 0.45
CA GLU A 48 -3.36 15.38 1.84
C GLU A 48 -4.11 14.16 2.39
N THR A 49 -3.37 13.23 3.01
CA THR A 49 -3.89 12.01 3.63
C THR A 49 -3.10 11.70 4.91
N ASP A 50 -3.73 11.03 5.88
CA ASP A 50 -3.06 10.70 7.12
C ASP A 50 -2.02 9.58 6.93
N ALA A 51 -0.75 9.92 7.16
CA ALA A 51 0.38 8.99 7.08
C ALA A 51 0.72 8.32 8.43
N ALA A 52 0.08 8.71 9.53
CA ALA A 52 0.40 8.20 10.86
C ALA A 52 0.29 6.67 10.98
N PRO A 53 -0.74 5.99 10.42
CA PRO A 53 -0.83 4.53 10.50
C PRO A 53 0.34 3.82 9.82
N LEU A 54 0.71 4.25 8.61
CA LEU A 54 1.85 3.67 7.88
C LEU A 54 3.17 3.93 8.60
N LYS A 55 3.37 5.12 9.18
CA LYS A 55 4.57 5.42 9.98
C LYS A 55 4.69 4.51 11.19
N ALA A 56 3.58 4.25 11.89
CA ALA A 56 3.54 3.37 13.04
C ALA A 56 3.87 1.92 12.64
N LEU A 57 3.24 1.42 11.58
CA LEU A 57 3.51 0.08 11.04
C LEU A 57 4.98 -0.08 10.63
N ILE A 58 5.51 0.85 9.82
CA ILE A 58 6.91 0.78 9.35
C ILE A 58 7.87 0.80 10.54
N LYS A 59 7.61 1.63 11.56
CA LYS A 59 8.44 1.68 12.77
C LYS A 59 8.44 0.33 13.51
N ALA A 60 7.27 -0.28 13.71
CA ALA A 60 7.15 -1.60 14.34
C ALA A 60 7.83 -2.71 13.50
N GLN A 61 7.80 -2.57 12.19
CA GLN A 61 8.32 -3.55 11.25
C GLN A 61 9.83 -3.36 10.94
N ARG A 62 10.48 -2.31 11.44
CA ARG A 62 11.89 -2.00 11.11
C ARG A 62 12.89 -2.88 11.85
N GLN A 63 12.68 -3.10 13.14
CA GLN A 63 13.63 -3.82 14.00
C GLN A 63 13.93 -5.22 13.45
N GLY A 64 15.21 -5.60 13.43
CA GLY A 64 15.67 -6.93 13.00
C GLY A 64 15.73 -7.15 11.49
N ARG A 65 15.44 -6.13 10.65
CA ARG A 65 15.69 -6.23 9.21
C ARG A 65 17.15 -6.01 8.89
N HIS A 66 17.61 -6.66 7.83
CA HIS A 66 18.94 -6.41 7.28
C HIS A 66 19.00 -5.00 6.67
N ILE A 67 20.16 -4.33 6.78
CA ILE A 67 20.37 -2.95 6.31
C ILE A 67 19.99 -2.74 4.85
N SER A 68 20.30 -3.71 3.98
CA SER A 68 19.91 -3.64 2.56
C SER A 68 18.40 -3.62 2.32
N ILE A 69 17.60 -4.13 3.25
CA ILE A 69 16.14 -4.06 3.18
C ILE A 69 15.66 -2.65 3.54
N GLU A 70 16.25 -2.07 4.57
CA GLU A 70 15.97 -0.70 4.99
C GLU A 70 16.32 0.30 3.88
N ASP A 71 17.51 0.18 3.28
CA ASP A 71 17.94 1.05 2.18
C ASP A 71 16.98 0.98 0.98
N ARG A 72 16.55 -0.24 0.60
CA ARG A 72 15.57 -0.42 -0.48
C ARG A 72 14.22 0.18 -0.13
N ALA A 73 13.80 0.08 1.13
CA ALA A 73 12.55 0.66 1.60
C ALA A 73 12.60 2.19 1.57
N ASP A 74 13.67 2.79 2.07
CA ASP A 74 13.89 4.24 2.01
C ASP A 74 13.97 4.73 0.56
N ALA A 75 14.66 4.00 -0.32
CA ALA A 75 14.69 4.30 -1.75
C ALA A 75 13.30 4.25 -2.39
N ALA A 76 12.48 3.24 -2.04
CA ALA A 76 11.11 3.12 -2.55
C ALA A 76 10.21 4.29 -2.11
N ARG A 77 10.31 4.71 -0.83
CA ARG A 77 9.60 5.89 -0.31
C ARG A 77 10.00 7.16 -1.05
N LEU A 78 11.30 7.41 -1.17
CA LEU A 78 11.81 8.60 -1.84
C LEU A 78 11.47 8.61 -3.33
N SER A 79 11.52 7.44 -3.99
CA SER A 79 11.12 7.31 -5.40
C SER A 79 9.64 7.63 -5.59
N ALA A 80 8.76 7.06 -4.77
CA ALA A 80 7.33 7.35 -4.81
C ALA A 80 7.02 8.84 -4.62
N LYS A 81 7.70 9.51 -3.67
CA LYS A 81 7.54 10.96 -3.49
C LYS A 81 7.94 11.73 -4.74
N ARG A 82 9.08 11.40 -5.35
CA ARG A 82 9.56 12.06 -6.58
C ARG A 82 8.63 11.79 -7.77
N GLU A 83 8.15 10.56 -7.90
CA GLU A 83 7.21 10.14 -8.93
C GLU A 83 5.91 10.95 -8.80
N ALA A 84 5.33 10.97 -7.62
CA ALA A 84 4.14 11.75 -7.29
C ALA A 84 4.31 13.26 -7.54
N SER A 85 5.46 13.84 -7.20
CA SER A 85 5.75 15.26 -7.45
C SER A 85 5.81 15.64 -8.93
N ARG A 86 6.06 14.68 -9.81
CA ARG A 86 6.19 14.89 -11.27
C ARG A 86 4.98 14.38 -12.05
N ALA A 87 4.05 13.70 -11.38
CA ALA A 87 2.93 13.05 -12.03
C ALA A 87 1.84 14.05 -12.41
N GLU A 88 1.37 13.93 -13.64
CA GLU A 88 0.29 14.74 -14.22
C GLU A 88 -0.70 13.81 -14.94
N GLY A 89 -1.90 14.32 -15.23
CA GLY A 89 -2.93 13.59 -15.97
C GLY A 89 -3.17 12.17 -15.44
N ASP A 90 -3.16 11.20 -16.34
CA ASP A 90 -3.43 9.79 -16.03
C ASP A 90 -2.40 9.16 -15.08
N ALA A 91 -1.14 9.60 -15.13
CA ALA A 91 -0.11 9.11 -14.21
C ALA A 91 -0.42 9.53 -12.77
N LYS A 92 -0.91 10.75 -12.57
CA LYS A 92 -1.35 11.22 -11.26
C LYS A 92 -2.54 10.42 -10.75
N SER A 93 -3.53 10.18 -11.62
CA SER A 93 -4.71 9.38 -11.29
C SER A 93 -4.34 7.94 -10.91
N ALA A 94 -3.38 7.33 -11.61
CA ALA A 94 -2.89 6.00 -11.30
C ALA A 94 -2.23 5.93 -9.91
N LEU A 95 -1.39 6.92 -9.55
CA LEU A 95 -0.74 6.96 -8.23
C LEU A 95 -1.72 7.23 -7.09
N VAL A 96 -2.77 8.02 -7.34
CA VAL A 96 -3.89 8.17 -6.41
C VAL A 96 -4.60 6.82 -6.23
N GLY A 97 -4.86 6.10 -7.32
CA GLY A 97 -5.44 4.75 -7.28
C GLY A 97 -4.59 3.76 -6.49
N GLU A 98 -3.26 3.76 -6.68
CA GLU A 98 -2.34 2.94 -5.90
C GLU A 98 -2.41 3.28 -4.40
N ARG A 99 -2.37 4.57 -4.06
CA ARG A 99 -2.45 5.05 -2.67
C ARG A 99 -3.77 4.66 -2.00
N ASP A 100 -4.89 4.83 -2.70
CA ASP A 100 -6.21 4.70 -2.09
C ASP A 100 -6.74 3.25 -2.15
N GLY A 101 -6.19 2.43 -3.05
CA GLY A 101 -6.46 1.00 -3.17
C GLY A 101 -5.40 0.15 -2.47
N ASP A 102 -4.32 -0.14 -3.18
CA ASP A 102 -3.29 -1.12 -2.78
C ASP A 102 -2.69 -0.80 -1.42
N CYS A 103 -2.40 0.48 -1.15
CA CYS A 103 -1.77 0.91 0.09
C CYS A 103 -2.70 0.89 1.30
N LYS A 104 -4.02 0.99 1.08
CA LYS A 104 -5.02 0.97 2.15
C LYS A 104 -5.09 -0.39 2.85
N SER A 105 -4.80 -1.47 2.13
CA SER A 105 -4.74 -2.83 2.69
C SER A 105 -3.63 -2.99 3.75
N LEU A 106 -2.47 -2.36 3.52
CA LEU A 106 -1.32 -2.41 4.43
C LEU A 106 -1.51 -1.52 5.67
N ALA A 107 -2.22 -0.39 5.54
CA ALA A 107 -2.43 0.55 6.65
C ALA A 107 -3.42 0.04 7.72
N GLN A 108 -4.13 -1.06 7.45
CA GLN A 108 -5.12 -1.69 8.34
C GLN A 108 -4.64 -3.03 8.92
N SER A 109 -3.37 -3.41 8.66
CA SER A 109 -2.74 -4.66 9.13
C SER A 109 -2.01 -4.51 10.46
#